data_AF-E4YT70-F1
#
_entry.id   AF-E4YT70-F1
#
_cell.length_a   1.000
_cell.length_b   1.000
_cell.length_c   1.000
_cell.angle_alpha   90.00
_cell.angle_beta   90.00
_cell.angle_gamma   90.00
#
_symmetry.space_group_name_H-M   'P 1'
#
loop_
_entity.id
_entity.type
_entity.pdbx_description
1 polymer ?
#
loop_
_entity_poly.entity_id
_entity_poly.type
_entity_poly.pdbx_seq_one_letter_code
_entity_poly.pdbx_strand_id
1 'polypeptide(L)'
;MSNPLLTLKGAYGSGSESESDTEICTNPKLKFAPLNVAPTVITDYDVSTERAVDISTGEIVYNPTATEMYMPDQGPKHPDRKTGQASAERNMLAGYAEKEHISDFAFETQRKTYHSYGFAVDPSRNLDENGEELPEKQVISHIGIDKGAEGNNVWQSGVQRKKRKRVKNEDTADTENWQGPWAKYQDEKTNEELAAKGEDREEMDALLKERAERKAIKRQMFDDSDEEVDTTEETSTLHVDGKDYQGRNYINPPHDVDVILTKDNPPERCFLPKKLVHTYKSHTKAVTSIEQFPLTG
;
A
#
# COMPACT_ATOMS: atom_id res chain seq x y z
N MET A 1 -10.86 -30.26 -40.86
CA MET A 1 -10.88 -31.54 -41.58
C MET A 1 -12.33 -31.87 -41.92
N SER A 2 -12.61 -32.01 -43.22
CA SER A 2 -13.70 -32.81 -43.83
C SER A 2 -15.16 -32.61 -43.35
N ASN A 3 -15.91 -31.78 -44.09
CA ASN A 3 -17.35 -32.00 -44.31
C ASN A 3 -17.54 -33.05 -45.42
N PRO A 4 -18.40 -34.07 -45.26
CA PRO A 4 -18.84 -34.86 -46.40
C PRO A 4 -20.15 -34.32 -46.98
N LEU A 5 -20.04 -33.87 -48.23
CA LEU A 5 -21.11 -33.79 -49.22
C LEU A 5 -21.74 -35.18 -49.41
N LEU A 6 -23.07 -35.25 -49.48
CA LEU A 6 -23.75 -36.39 -50.08
C LEU A 6 -24.82 -35.90 -51.07
N THR A 7 -24.50 -36.18 -52.32
CA THR A 7 -25.22 -35.95 -53.56
C THR A 7 -26.49 -36.79 -53.65
N LEU A 8 -27.60 -36.17 -54.07
CA LEU A 8 -28.81 -36.87 -54.54
C LEU A 8 -28.97 -36.63 -56.05
N LYS A 9 -28.99 -37.72 -56.84
CA LYS A 9 -29.55 -37.74 -58.20
C LYS A 9 -30.90 -38.45 -58.13
N GLY A 10 -31.91 -37.87 -58.79
CA GLY A 10 -33.30 -38.39 -58.89
C GLY A 10 -33.40 -39.67 -59.72
N ALA A 11 -34.56 -40.18 -60.13
CA ALA A 11 -35.97 -39.78 -60.06
C ALA A 11 -36.81 -41.04 -60.46
N TYR A 12 -38.15 -40.87 -60.53
CA TYR A 12 -39.23 -41.80 -60.95
C TYR A 12 -39.87 -42.63 -59.82
N GLY A 13 -41.19 -42.64 -59.61
CA GLY A 13 -42.32 -41.98 -60.28
C GLY A 13 -43.62 -42.80 -60.09
N SER A 14 -44.73 -42.11 -59.74
CA SER A 14 -46.17 -42.48 -59.85
C SER A 14 -46.69 -43.60 -58.92
N GLY A 15 -47.76 -43.50 -58.14
CA GLY A 15 -48.89 -42.55 -58.07
C GLY A 15 -50.24 -43.28 -58.33
N SER A 16 -51.26 -43.01 -57.50
CA SER A 16 -52.69 -43.44 -57.54
C SER A 16 -52.99 -44.71 -56.71
N GLU A 17 -54.00 -44.82 -55.82
CA GLU A 17 -55.35 -44.23 -55.75
C GLU A 17 -55.83 -43.95 -54.30
N SER A 18 -57.04 -43.40 -54.22
CA SER A 18 -57.73 -42.59 -53.22
C SER A 18 -58.33 -43.27 -51.97
N GLU A 19 -58.39 -42.43 -50.92
CA GLU A 19 -59.44 -42.21 -49.91
C GLU A 19 -59.72 -43.21 -48.76
N SER A 20 -59.54 -42.62 -47.57
CA SER A 20 -60.15 -42.84 -46.25
C SER A 20 -60.06 -44.22 -45.60
N ASP A 21 -59.26 -44.29 -44.53
CA ASP A 21 -59.81 -44.64 -43.21
C ASP A 21 -58.93 -44.09 -42.09
N THR A 22 -59.60 -43.67 -41.01
CA THR A 22 -59.05 -43.03 -39.83
C THR A 22 -58.14 -43.98 -39.03
N GLU A 23 -56.82 -43.75 -39.08
CA GLU A 23 -55.90 -44.35 -38.13
C GLU A 23 -55.28 -43.28 -37.23
N ILE A 24 -55.54 -43.43 -35.93
CA ILE A 24 -54.93 -42.65 -34.84
C ILE A 24 -53.44 -43.00 -34.81
N CYS A 25 -52.63 -42.25 -35.56
CA CYS A 25 -51.19 -42.32 -35.46
C CYS A 25 -50.73 -41.43 -34.29
N THR A 26 -50.44 -42.06 -33.16
CA THR A 26 -49.70 -41.45 -32.05
C THR A 26 -48.33 -41.01 -32.55
N ASN A 27 -48.17 -39.72 -32.83
CA ASN A 27 -46.87 -39.17 -33.20
C ASN A 27 -45.85 -39.41 -32.08
N PRO A 28 -44.61 -39.81 -32.41
CA PRO A 28 -43.56 -39.97 -31.41
C PRO A 28 -43.34 -38.62 -30.74
N LYS A 29 -43.51 -38.56 -29.41
CA LYS A 29 -43.20 -37.38 -28.60
C LYS A 29 -41.70 -37.09 -28.71
N LEU A 30 -41.32 -36.32 -29.72
CA LEU A 30 -40.07 -35.58 -29.69
C LEU A 30 -40.19 -34.61 -28.51
N LYS A 31 -39.46 -34.91 -27.43
CA LYS A 31 -39.32 -34.01 -26.29
C LYS A 31 -38.49 -32.81 -26.72
N PHE A 32 -39.11 -31.89 -27.45
CA PHE A 32 -38.58 -30.53 -27.54
C PHE A 32 -38.72 -29.90 -26.15
N ALA A 33 -37.67 -29.23 -25.69
CA ALA A 33 -37.79 -28.36 -24.53
C ALA A 33 -38.98 -27.41 -24.77
N PRO A 34 -39.85 -27.16 -23.77
CA PRO A 34 -40.97 -26.25 -23.95
C PRO A 34 -40.41 -24.90 -24.40
N LEU A 35 -40.70 -24.54 -25.65
CA LEU A 35 -40.27 -23.28 -26.24
C LEU A 35 -41.03 -22.20 -25.49
N ASN A 36 -40.31 -21.34 -24.75
CA ASN A 36 -40.93 -20.30 -23.94
C ASN A 36 -41.59 -19.27 -24.88
N VAL A 37 -42.89 -19.44 -25.13
CA VAL A 37 -43.66 -18.61 -26.09
C VAL A 37 -43.83 -17.19 -25.57
N ALA A 38 -43.68 -16.97 -24.26
CA ALA A 38 -43.75 -15.66 -23.62
C ALA A 38 -42.54 -15.48 -22.70
N PRO A 39 -41.38 -15.04 -23.24
CA PRO A 39 -40.30 -14.57 -22.38
C PRO A 39 -40.83 -13.47 -21.47
N THR A 40 -40.37 -13.46 -20.22
CA THR A 40 -40.69 -12.38 -19.27
C THR A 40 -40.18 -11.07 -19.86
N VAL A 41 -41.11 -10.25 -20.35
CA VAL A 41 -40.82 -8.92 -20.87
C VAL A 41 -40.71 -8.01 -19.66
N ILE A 42 -39.48 -7.69 -19.28
CA ILE A 42 -39.19 -6.74 -18.21
C ILE A 42 -39.54 -5.34 -18.74
N THR A 43 -40.59 -4.74 -18.20
CA THR A 43 -40.94 -3.34 -18.44
C THR A 43 -40.27 -2.44 -17.39
N ASP A 44 -40.18 -1.13 -17.62
CA ASP A 44 -39.60 -0.18 -16.66
C ASP A 44 -40.28 -0.21 -15.27
N TYR A 45 -41.50 -0.76 -15.21
CA TYR A 45 -42.28 -0.93 -13.97
C TYR A 45 -42.00 -2.27 -13.26
N ASP A 46 -41.37 -3.26 -13.92
CA ASP A 46 -41.06 -4.57 -13.35
C ASP A 46 -39.73 -4.59 -12.56
N VAL A 47 -38.95 -3.51 -12.66
CA VAL A 47 -37.65 -3.31 -11.98
C VAL A 47 -37.75 -3.42 -10.45
N SER A 48 -38.96 -3.33 -9.88
CA SER A 48 -39.18 -3.42 -8.43
C SER A 48 -39.50 -4.83 -7.90
N THR A 49 -39.52 -5.87 -8.75
CA THR A 49 -39.95 -7.21 -8.29
C THR A 49 -38.86 -8.00 -7.56
N GLU A 50 -37.58 -7.77 -7.88
CA GLU A 50 -36.45 -8.41 -7.21
C GLU A 50 -35.77 -7.41 -6.28
N ARG A 51 -35.77 -7.70 -4.97
CA ARG A 51 -35.02 -6.90 -3.99
C ARG A 51 -33.55 -7.28 -4.09
N ALA A 52 -32.68 -6.31 -4.33
CA ALA A 52 -31.24 -6.50 -4.26
C ALA A 52 -30.68 -5.83 -3.00
N VAL A 53 -29.66 -6.45 -2.40
CA VAL A 53 -28.92 -5.87 -1.28
C VAL A 53 -27.79 -5.00 -1.83
N ASP A 54 -27.65 -3.78 -1.32
CA ASP A 54 -26.53 -2.90 -1.65
C ASP A 54 -25.27 -3.26 -0.84
N ILE A 55 -24.26 -3.78 -1.53
CA ILE A 55 -22.98 -4.25 -0.97
C ILE A 55 -22.15 -3.09 -0.40
N SER A 56 -22.36 -1.86 -0.87
CA SER A 56 -21.53 -0.70 -0.49
C SER A 56 -21.74 -0.24 0.95
N THR A 57 -22.93 -0.50 1.51
CA THR A 57 -23.34 -0.01 2.83
C THR A 57 -22.79 -0.83 3.99
N GLY A 58 -22.42 -2.10 3.77
CA GLY A 58 -21.78 -2.98 4.76
C GLY A 58 -22.65 -3.42 5.95
N GLU A 59 -23.85 -2.85 6.13
CA GLU A 59 -24.80 -3.19 7.19
C GLU A 59 -26.16 -3.50 6.59
N ILE A 60 -26.77 -4.62 7.00
CA ILE A 60 -28.08 -5.06 6.50
C ILE A 60 -29.12 -4.96 7.63
N VAL A 61 -30.24 -4.27 7.36
CA VAL A 61 -31.28 -3.94 8.37
C VAL A 61 -32.40 -5.00 8.42
N TYR A 62 -32.52 -5.83 7.38
CA TYR A 62 -33.49 -6.92 7.30
C TYR A 62 -32.78 -8.25 7.03
N ASN A 63 -33.51 -9.36 7.10
CA ASN A 63 -32.96 -10.67 6.77
C ASN A 63 -33.24 -10.99 5.29
N PRO A 64 -32.30 -10.78 4.36
CA PRO A 64 -32.46 -11.14 2.95
C PRO A 64 -32.47 -12.65 2.76
N THR A 65 -33.00 -13.11 1.64
CA THR A 65 -32.83 -14.49 1.21
C THR A 65 -31.40 -14.73 0.69
N ALA A 66 -30.90 -15.96 0.74
CA ALA A 66 -29.55 -16.27 0.26
C ALA A 66 -29.35 -15.89 -1.23
N THR A 67 -30.41 -16.03 -2.04
CA THR A 67 -30.41 -15.62 -3.45
C THR A 67 -30.26 -14.11 -3.64
N GLU A 68 -30.88 -13.31 -2.76
CA GLU A 68 -30.77 -11.85 -2.80
C GLU A 68 -29.39 -11.37 -2.30
N MET A 69 -28.81 -12.05 -1.29
CA MET A 69 -27.56 -11.66 -0.67
C MET A 69 -26.33 -11.99 -1.52
N TYR A 70 -26.31 -13.17 -2.16
CA TYR A 70 -25.19 -13.63 -2.98
C TYR A 70 -25.38 -13.36 -4.48
N MET A 71 -26.23 -12.38 -4.83
CA MET A 71 -26.48 -12.03 -6.23
C MET A 71 -25.21 -11.40 -6.85
N PRO A 72 -24.72 -11.90 -8.00
CA PRO A 72 -23.48 -11.41 -8.60
C PRO A 72 -23.64 -10.01 -9.20
N ASP A 73 -22.61 -9.18 -9.03
CA ASP A 73 -22.55 -7.84 -9.64
C ASP A 73 -22.57 -7.94 -11.18
N GLN A 74 -23.42 -7.13 -11.81
CA GLN A 74 -23.69 -7.21 -13.25
C GLN A 74 -22.88 -6.17 -14.02
N GLY A 75 -22.29 -6.58 -15.14
CA GLY A 75 -21.57 -5.71 -16.05
C GLY A 75 -20.05 -5.95 -16.10
N PRO A 76 -19.32 -5.20 -16.95
CA PRO A 76 -17.88 -5.35 -17.10
C PRO A 76 -17.14 -4.79 -15.89
N LYS A 77 -16.11 -5.50 -15.41
CA LYS A 77 -15.19 -4.99 -14.38
C LYS A 77 -14.46 -3.74 -14.89
N HIS A 78 -14.25 -2.77 -14.00
CA HIS A 78 -13.60 -1.51 -14.34
C HIS A 78 -12.19 -1.73 -14.91
N PRO A 79 -11.83 -1.14 -16.07
CA PRO A 79 -10.59 -1.45 -16.79
C PRO A 79 -9.32 -1.03 -16.03
N ASP A 80 -9.38 -0.02 -15.16
CA ASP A 80 -8.19 0.50 -14.46
C ASP A 80 -7.82 -0.28 -13.19
N ARG A 81 -8.62 -1.26 -12.76
CA ARG A 81 -8.33 -2.12 -11.60
C ARG A 81 -7.61 -3.41 -12.02
N LYS A 82 -6.47 -3.27 -12.72
CA LYS A 82 -5.71 -4.41 -13.27
C LYS A 82 -4.77 -5.08 -12.27
N THR A 83 -4.26 -4.32 -11.31
CA THR A 83 -3.38 -4.86 -10.26
C THR A 83 -4.22 -5.68 -9.28
N GLY A 84 -3.75 -6.87 -8.87
CA GLY A 84 -4.45 -7.72 -7.90
C GLY A 84 -4.83 -6.99 -6.60
N GLN A 85 -4.01 -6.04 -6.17
CA GLN A 85 -4.29 -5.18 -5.01
C GLN A 85 -5.42 -4.16 -5.25
N ALA A 86 -5.59 -3.68 -6.49
CA ALA A 86 -6.65 -2.72 -6.84
C ALA A 86 -8.01 -3.40 -7.10
N SER A 87 -7.99 -4.67 -7.49
CA SER A 87 -9.18 -5.50 -7.66
C SER A 87 -9.65 -6.15 -6.36
N ALA A 88 -8.77 -6.33 -5.37
CA ALA A 88 -9.12 -6.94 -4.10
C ALA A 88 -10.04 -6.05 -3.24
N GLU A 89 -10.93 -6.70 -2.50
CA GLU A 89 -11.72 -6.07 -1.45
C GLU A 89 -10.80 -5.66 -0.30
N ARG A 90 -10.91 -4.41 0.13
CA ARG A 90 -10.02 -3.84 1.14
C ARG A 90 -10.73 -2.84 2.02
N ASN A 91 -10.52 -2.96 3.33
CA ASN A 91 -10.93 -1.97 4.32
C ASN A 91 -9.74 -1.05 4.70
N MET A 92 -8.51 -1.58 4.61
CA MET A 92 -7.26 -0.83 4.82
C MET A 92 -6.40 -0.85 3.55
N LEU A 93 -5.37 0.00 3.49
CA LEU A 93 -4.51 0.10 2.31
C LEU A 93 -3.86 -1.23 1.88
N ALA A 94 -3.54 -2.07 2.87
CA ALA A 94 -2.86 -3.35 2.68
C ALA A 94 -3.81 -4.56 2.48
N GLY A 95 -5.12 -4.41 2.72
CA GLY A 95 -6.07 -5.51 2.59
C GLY A 95 -7.32 -5.36 3.47
N TYR A 96 -8.01 -6.48 3.66
CA TYR A 96 -9.19 -6.57 4.52
C TYR A 96 -8.79 -7.06 5.91
N ALA A 97 -9.23 -6.37 6.96
CA ALA A 97 -9.05 -6.81 8.33
C ALA A 97 -10.40 -6.77 9.05
N GLU A 98 -10.79 -7.94 9.56
CA GLU A 98 -11.98 -8.13 10.35
C GLU A 98 -11.62 -8.71 11.72
N LYS A 99 -12.51 -8.51 12.68
CA LYS A 99 -12.35 -9.05 14.03
C LYS A 99 -12.83 -10.50 14.03
N GLU A 100 -11.89 -11.42 14.18
CA GLU A 100 -12.19 -12.85 14.29
C GLU A 100 -12.27 -13.31 15.74
N HIS A 101 -13.05 -14.38 15.96
CA HIS A 101 -13.29 -14.98 17.27
C HIS A 101 -12.77 -16.42 17.31
N ILE A 102 -11.45 -16.55 17.37
CA ILE A 102 -10.75 -17.85 17.47
C ILE A 102 -10.42 -18.12 18.95
N SER A 103 -10.46 -19.39 19.36
CA SER A 103 -9.99 -19.79 20.69
C SER A 103 -8.49 -19.50 20.85
N ASP A 104 -8.10 -18.82 21.92
CA ASP A 104 -6.69 -18.52 22.25
C ASP A 104 -5.82 -19.77 22.22
N PHE A 105 -6.33 -20.89 22.75
CA PHE A 105 -5.62 -22.15 22.76
C PHE A 105 -5.42 -22.71 21.35
N ALA A 106 -6.44 -22.65 20.49
CA ALA A 106 -6.34 -23.13 19.11
C ALA A 106 -5.34 -22.29 18.31
N PHE A 107 -5.41 -20.96 18.44
CA PHE A 107 -4.50 -20.04 17.78
C PHE A 107 -3.05 -20.26 18.23
N GLU A 108 -2.79 -20.29 19.54
CA GLU A 108 -1.41 -20.44 20.04
C GLU A 108 -0.85 -21.83 19.74
N THR A 109 -1.71 -22.85 19.68
CA THR A 109 -1.32 -24.20 19.25
C THR A 109 -0.80 -24.18 17.81
N GLN A 110 -1.57 -23.61 16.87
CA GLN A 110 -1.16 -23.54 15.47
C GLN A 110 0.07 -22.64 15.28
N ARG A 111 0.11 -21.47 15.96
CA ARG A 111 1.25 -20.55 15.93
C ARG A 111 2.56 -21.20 16.40
N LYS A 112 2.53 -21.89 17.54
CA LYS A 112 3.71 -22.60 18.08
C LYS A 112 4.11 -23.77 17.20
N THR A 113 3.14 -24.49 16.64
CA THR A 113 3.38 -25.61 15.71
C THR A 113 4.09 -25.13 14.45
N TYR A 114 3.63 -24.02 13.86
CA TYR A 114 4.30 -23.40 12.71
C TYR A 114 5.74 -22.99 13.05
N HIS A 115 5.94 -22.31 14.18
CA HIS A 115 7.27 -21.85 14.57
C HIS A 115 8.23 -23.00 14.95
N SER A 116 7.70 -24.11 15.47
CA SER A 116 8.51 -25.24 15.96
C SER A 116 8.77 -26.32 14.92
N TYR A 117 7.84 -26.54 13.99
CA TYR A 117 7.87 -27.63 13.01
C TYR A 117 7.76 -27.18 11.56
N GLY A 118 7.41 -25.91 11.31
CA GLY A 118 7.31 -25.33 9.98
C GLY A 118 5.99 -25.62 9.26
N PHE A 119 4.94 -26.09 9.95
CA PHE A 119 3.61 -26.27 9.36
C PHE A 119 2.49 -25.89 10.33
N ALA A 120 1.35 -25.49 9.80
CA ALA A 120 0.11 -25.24 10.55
C ALA A 120 -1.11 -25.37 9.62
N VAL A 121 -2.30 -25.48 10.21
CA VAL A 121 -3.55 -25.41 9.45
C VAL A 121 -3.81 -23.96 9.03
N ASP A 122 -4.22 -23.75 7.77
CA ASP A 122 -4.60 -22.45 7.25
C ASP A 122 -5.87 -21.93 7.95
N PRO A 123 -5.82 -20.77 8.63
CA PRO A 123 -6.98 -20.19 9.28
C PRO A 123 -7.95 -19.51 8.29
N SER A 124 -7.68 -19.50 6.98
CA SER A 124 -8.56 -18.93 5.99
C SER A 124 -9.92 -19.66 5.91
N ARG A 125 -10.97 -18.92 5.57
CA ARG A 125 -12.29 -19.51 5.27
C ARG A 125 -12.14 -20.38 4.01
N ASN A 126 -12.16 -21.69 4.19
CA ASN A 126 -12.04 -22.67 3.10
C ASN A 126 -13.35 -22.79 2.32
N LEU A 127 -13.87 -21.69 1.78
CA LEU A 127 -15.03 -21.69 0.88
C LEU A 127 -14.53 -21.59 -0.56
N ASP A 128 -15.08 -22.40 -1.45
CA ASP A 128 -14.91 -22.20 -2.89
C ASP A 128 -15.77 -21.02 -3.39
N GLU A 129 -15.66 -20.68 -4.68
CA GLU A 129 -16.47 -19.61 -5.30
C GLU A 129 -17.99 -19.88 -5.22
N ASN A 130 -18.41 -21.10 -4.87
CA ASN A 130 -19.80 -21.54 -4.73
C ASN A 130 -20.23 -21.72 -3.26
N GLY A 131 -19.36 -21.46 -2.28
CA GLY A 131 -19.65 -21.62 -0.85
C GLY A 131 -19.54 -23.05 -0.30
N GLU A 132 -18.91 -23.98 -1.01
CA GLU A 132 -18.61 -25.34 -0.56
C GLU A 132 -17.30 -25.39 0.26
N GLU A 133 -17.30 -26.16 1.34
CA GLU A 133 -16.12 -26.34 2.21
C GLU A 133 -15.04 -27.18 1.51
N LEU A 134 -13.90 -26.54 1.24
CA LEU A 134 -12.70 -27.19 0.70
C LEU A 134 -11.92 -27.92 1.80
N PRO A 135 -11.15 -28.97 1.45
CA PRO A 135 -10.32 -29.67 2.42
C PRO A 135 -9.33 -28.72 3.10
N GLU A 136 -9.09 -28.94 4.39
CA GLU A 136 -8.18 -28.13 5.22
C GLU A 136 -6.83 -27.98 4.53
N LYS A 137 -6.52 -26.74 4.12
CA LYS A 137 -5.21 -26.40 3.57
C LYS A 137 -4.20 -26.29 4.70
N GLN A 138 -3.00 -26.81 4.50
CA GLN A 138 -1.90 -26.65 5.43
C GLN A 138 -0.93 -25.60 4.89
N VAL A 139 -0.55 -24.66 5.75
CA VAL A 139 0.50 -23.68 5.48
C VAL A 139 1.84 -24.30 5.84
N ILE A 140 2.72 -24.35 4.86
CA ILE A 140 4.04 -24.97 4.96
C ILE A 140 5.12 -23.89 4.87
N SER A 141 6.13 -23.95 5.73
CA SER A 141 7.27 -23.05 5.70
C SER A 141 8.24 -23.41 4.57
N HIS A 142 8.86 -22.40 3.97
CA HIS A 142 9.84 -22.58 2.90
C HIS A 142 11.21 -23.08 3.41
N ILE A 143 11.48 -22.91 4.71
CA ILE A 143 12.79 -23.21 5.34
C ILE A 143 12.93 -24.68 5.73
N GLY A 144 11.83 -25.44 5.68
CA GLY A 144 11.81 -26.89 5.89
C GLY A 144 10.67 -27.32 6.81
N ILE A 145 10.24 -28.55 6.63
CA ILE A 145 9.25 -29.21 7.48
C ILE A 145 9.95 -30.28 8.29
N ASP A 146 9.68 -30.32 9.60
CA ASP A 146 10.02 -31.47 10.43
C ASP A 146 9.12 -32.65 10.04
N LYS A 147 9.56 -33.47 9.06
CA LYS A 147 8.80 -34.64 8.58
C LYS A 147 8.41 -35.63 9.69
N GLY A 148 9.22 -35.71 10.76
CA GLY A 148 8.94 -36.55 11.92
C GLY A 148 7.89 -35.98 12.88
N ALA A 149 7.43 -34.76 12.66
CA ALA A 149 6.41 -34.07 13.43
C ALA A 149 5.11 -33.85 12.65
N GLU A 150 5.05 -34.24 11.38
CA GLU A 150 3.85 -34.08 10.53
C GLU A 150 2.62 -34.69 11.21
N GLY A 151 1.56 -33.88 11.36
CA GLY A 151 0.31 -34.26 12.01
C GLY A 151 0.30 -34.18 13.54
N ASN A 152 1.42 -33.84 14.19
CA ASN A 152 1.47 -33.59 15.63
C ASN A 152 1.54 -32.10 15.95
N ASN A 153 0.90 -31.68 17.05
CA ASN A 153 1.06 -30.34 17.58
C ASN A 153 2.12 -30.28 18.69
N VAL A 154 2.55 -29.07 19.07
CA VAL A 154 3.59 -28.88 20.12
C VAL A 154 3.18 -29.42 21.49
N TRP A 155 1.87 -29.54 21.75
CA TRP A 155 1.33 -30.03 23.01
C TRP A 155 1.24 -31.56 23.07
N GLN A 156 1.39 -32.25 21.93
CA GLN A 156 1.37 -33.70 21.84
C GLN A 156 2.77 -34.28 22.01
N SER A 157 2.90 -35.23 22.94
CA SER A 157 4.13 -36.00 23.11
C SER A 157 4.19 -37.12 22.07
N GLY A 158 5.13 -37.03 21.13
CA GLY A 158 5.31 -38.06 20.09
C GLY A 158 6.53 -37.84 19.21
N VAL A 159 6.94 -36.59 19.04
CA VAL A 159 8.08 -36.21 18.20
C VAL A 159 9.40 -36.57 18.89
N GLN A 160 10.11 -37.56 18.35
CA GLN A 160 11.43 -37.95 18.82
C GLN A 160 12.49 -37.00 18.28
N ARG A 161 13.18 -36.29 19.19
CA ARG A 161 14.28 -35.39 18.85
C ARG A 161 15.56 -35.83 19.55
N LYS A 162 16.70 -35.67 18.87
CA LYS A 162 18.01 -35.89 19.47
C LYS A 162 18.25 -34.82 20.54
N LYS A 163 18.28 -35.22 21.82
CA LYS A 163 18.53 -34.32 22.94
C LYS A 163 20.02 -33.95 22.97
N ARG A 164 20.32 -32.65 23.02
CA ARG A 164 21.69 -32.14 23.22
C ARG A 164 22.10 -32.37 24.68
N LYS A 165 23.39 -32.68 24.91
CA LYS A 165 23.92 -32.94 26.26
C LYS A 165 24.29 -31.62 26.95
N ARG A 166 23.99 -31.50 28.25
CA ARG A 166 24.33 -30.32 29.08
C ARG A 166 25.46 -30.65 30.04
N VAL A 167 26.24 -29.63 30.43
CA VAL A 167 27.22 -29.71 31.52
C VAL A 167 26.45 -29.52 32.83
N LYS A 168 25.95 -30.61 33.42
CA LYS A 168 25.08 -30.54 34.60
C LYS A 168 25.88 -30.87 35.87
N ASN A 169 26.00 -29.90 36.77
CA ASN A 169 26.35 -30.12 38.17
C ASN A 169 25.13 -29.78 39.03
N GLU A 170 24.63 -30.78 39.76
CA GLU A 170 23.40 -30.69 40.56
C GLU A 170 23.68 -30.53 42.05
N ASP A 171 24.94 -30.66 42.46
CA ASP A 171 25.31 -30.53 43.86
C ASP A 171 25.22 -29.07 44.29
N THR A 172 24.25 -28.77 45.14
CA THR A 172 24.02 -27.43 45.68
C THR A 172 25.06 -27.02 46.72
N ALA A 173 25.85 -27.97 47.25
CA ALA A 173 26.92 -27.67 48.20
C ALA A 173 28.15 -27.04 47.51
N ASP A 174 28.32 -27.31 46.21
CA ASP A 174 29.41 -26.79 45.40
C ASP A 174 29.10 -25.36 44.93
N THR A 175 29.61 -24.38 45.69
CA THR A 175 29.28 -22.95 45.50
C THR A 175 29.84 -22.37 44.20
N GLU A 176 30.92 -22.95 43.67
CA GLU A 176 31.61 -22.43 42.49
C GLU A 176 31.13 -23.08 41.19
N ASN A 177 30.76 -24.37 41.25
CA ASN A 177 30.43 -25.15 40.05
C ASN A 177 28.97 -25.59 39.95
N TRP A 178 28.08 -25.24 40.88
CA TRP A 178 26.64 -25.52 40.72
C TRP A 178 26.04 -24.72 39.56
N GLN A 179 25.46 -25.44 38.59
CA GLN A 179 24.91 -24.82 37.37
C GLN A 179 23.37 -24.85 37.32
N GLY A 180 22.74 -25.82 38.00
CA GLY A 180 21.29 -25.93 38.05
C GLY A 180 20.61 -25.89 36.65
N PRO A 181 19.47 -25.18 36.51
CA PRO A 181 18.81 -24.97 35.21
C PRO A 181 19.61 -24.15 34.18
N TRP A 182 20.63 -23.40 34.62
CA TRP A 182 21.47 -22.55 33.76
C TRP A 182 22.65 -23.29 33.13
N ALA A 183 22.75 -24.60 33.34
CA ALA A 183 23.74 -25.45 32.69
C ALA A 183 23.75 -25.32 31.16
N LYS A 184 24.87 -24.81 30.63
CA LYS A 184 25.12 -24.70 29.19
C LYS A 184 25.17 -26.07 28.49
N TYR A 185 24.95 -26.08 27.17
CA TYR A 185 25.17 -27.29 26.39
C TYR A 185 26.67 -27.57 26.23
N GLN A 186 27.05 -28.85 26.11
CA GLN A 186 28.45 -29.26 25.97
C GLN A 186 29.05 -28.82 24.63
N ASP A 187 28.22 -28.77 23.60
CA ASP A 187 28.57 -28.40 22.23
C ASP A 187 28.32 -26.90 21.94
N GLU A 188 27.87 -26.13 22.93
CA GLU A 188 27.68 -24.69 22.82
C GLU A 188 29.02 -23.98 22.98
N LYS A 189 29.45 -23.34 21.89
CA LYS A 189 30.65 -22.50 21.86
C LYS A 189 30.33 -21.14 22.44
N THR A 190 31.22 -20.64 23.31
CA THR A 190 31.09 -19.30 23.90
C THR A 190 31.32 -18.23 22.84
N ASN A 191 30.82 -17.00 23.06
CA ASN A 191 31.02 -15.87 22.15
C ASN A 191 32.50 -15.63 21.78
N GLU A 192 33.45 -15.96 22.67
CA GLU A 192 34.89 -15.84 22.41
C GLU A 192 35.42 -16.89 21.42
N GLU A 193 34.77 -18.05 21.34
CA GLU A 193 35.10 -19.11 20.40
C GLU A 193 34.44 -18.89 19.03
N LEU A 194 33.26 -18.26 19.02
CA LEU A 194 32.53 -17.84 17.82
C LEU A 194 32.96 -16.47 17.29
N ALA A 195 33.71 -15.70 18.08
CA ALA A 195 34.29 -14.45 17.63
C ALA A 195 35.10 -14.73 16.37
N ALA A 196 34.90 -13.89 15.35
CA ALA A 196 35.71 -13.92 14.14
C ALA A 196 37.20 -13.95 14.53
N LYS A 197 37.94 -14.91 14.01
CA LYS A 197 39.38 -15.10 14.28
C LYS A 197 40.11 -15.06 12.95
N GLY A 198 41.27 -14.40 12.92
CA GLY A 198 42.05 -14.22 11.70
C GLY A 198 41.47 -13.13 10.80
N GLU A 199 41.41 -13.43 9.50
CA GLU A 199 41.09 -12.49 8.42
C GLU A 199 39.71 -11.83 8.59
N ASP A 200 38.68 -12.59 8.96
CA ASP A 200 37.32 -12.06 9.19
C ASP A 200 37.26 -10.95 10.26
N ARG A 201 38.14 -11.01 11.28
CA ARG A 201 38.19 -9.98 12.32
C ARG A 201 38.83 -8.71 11.82
N GLU A 202 39.90 -8.84 11.05
CA GLU A 202 40.61 -7.72 10.44
C GLU A 202 39.73 -7.00 9.42
N GLU A 203 38.92 -7.75 8.65
CA GLU A 203 37.92 -7.18 7.75
C GLU A 203 36.83 -6.41 8.50
N MET A 204 36.29 -6.96 9.60
CA MET A 204 35.29 -6.27 10.43
C MET A 204 35.88 -5.01 11.10
N ASP A 205 37.12 -5.07 11.59
CA ASP A 205 37.80 -3.93 12.17
C ASP A 205 38.09 -2.84 11.11
N ALA A 206 38.45 -3.23 9.89
CA ALA A 206 38.62 -2.31 8.76
C ALA A 206 37.29 -1.63 8.37
N LEU A 207 36.18 -2.37 8.29
CA LEU A 207 34.85 -1.83 8.02
C LEU A 207 34.37 -0.88 9.13
N LEU A 208 34.66 -1.20 10.40
CA LEU A 208 34.34 -0.33 11.53
C LEU A 208 35.16 0.96 11.47
N LYS A 209 36.45 0.88 11.13
CA LYS A 209 37.32 2.03 10.94
C LYS A 209 36.85 2.92 9.80
N GLU A 210 36.56 2.35 8.63
CA GLU A 210 36.02 3.10 7.49
C GLU A 210 34.69 3.79 7.84
N ARG A 211 33.81 3.08 8.57
CA ARG A 211 32.53 3.65 9.03
C ARG A 211 32.75 4.79 10.04
N ALA A 212 33.75 4.69 10.91
CA ALA A 212 34.10 5.74 11.86
C ALA A 212 34.66 6.98 11.15
N GLU A 213 35.56 6.77 10.17
CA GLU A 213 36.13 7.84 9.35
C GLU A 213 35.05 8.55 8.53
N ARG A 214 34.15 7.81 7.84
CA ARG A 214 33.01 8.40 7.12
C ARG A 214 32.10 9.21 8.03
N LYS A 215 31.87 8.75 9.27
CA LYS A 215 31.08 9.51 10.27
C LYS A 215 31.81 10.75 10.75
N ALA A 216 33.13 10.71 10.93
CA ALA A 216 33.94 11.85 11.33
C ALA A 216 33.95 12.93 10.24
N ILE A 217 34.16 12.54 8.97
CA ILE A 217 34.10 13.46 7.82
C ILE A 217 32.71 14.10 7.70
N LYS A 218 31.64 13.32 7.82
CA LYS A 218 30.27 13.86 7.76
C LYS A 218 29.99 14.84 8.91
N ARG A 219 30.53 14.60 10.10
CA ARG A 219 30.41 15.51 11.23
C ARG A 219 31.17 16.81 10.99
N GLN A 220 32.41 16.73 10.49
CA GLN A 220 33.20 17.91 10.13
C GLN A 220 32.50 18.75 9.04
N MET A 221 32.00 18.12 7.98
CA MET A 221 31.26 18.86 6.93
C MET A 221 29.94 19.48 7.41
N PHE A 222 29.34 18.96 8.49
CA PHE A 222 28.14 19.54 9.08
C PHE A 222 28.49 20.71 10.02
N ASP A 223 29.57 20.57 10.80
CA ASP A 223 30.13 21.65 11.63
C ASP A 223 30.59 22.82 10.77
N ASP A 224 31.35 22.57 9.69
CA ASP A 224 31.82 23.60 8.76
C ASP A 224 30.67 24.32 8.01
N SER A 225 29.46 23.74 8.00
CA SER A 225 28.27 24.38 7.39
C SER A 225 27.47 25.25 8.36
N ASP A 226 27.55 24.98 9.67
CA ASP A 226 26.96 25.84 10.71
C ASP A 226 27.98 26.87 11.24
N GLU A 227 29.28 26.64 11.00
CA GLU A 227 30.41 27.49 11.36
C GLU A 227 31.07 28.12 10.11
N GLU A 228 30.28 28.35 9.05
CA GLU A 228 30.61 29.34 8.02
C GLU A 228 30.60 30.70 8.73
N VAL A 229 31.79 31.06 9.25
CA VAL A 229 32.11 32.37 9.80
C VAL A 229 31.49 33.40 8.86
N ASP A 230 30.53 34.15 9.39
CA ASP A 230 29.81 35.23 8.74
C ASP A 230 30.80 36.38 8.44
N THR A 231 31.78 36.13 7.56
CA THR A 231 32.53 37.16 6.88
C THR A 231 31.70 37.63 5.71
N THR A 232 30.56 38.24 6.00
CA THR A 232 29.87 39.08 5.04
C THR A 232 30.81 40.19 4.65
N GLU A 233 31.49 40.05 3.51
CA GLU A 233 32.21 41.14 2.89
C GLU A 233 31.19 42.21 2.48
N GLU A 234 31.09 43.28 3.28
CA GLU A 234 30.21 44.41 2.98
C GLU A 234 30.68 45.10 1.70
N THR A 235 29.85 45.08 0.66
CA THR A 235 30.12 45.76 -0.61
C THR A 235 29.07 46.83 -0.88
N SER A 236 29.51 48.02 -1.29
CA SER A 236 28.62 49.15 -1.61
C SER A 236 29.03 49.79 -2.93
N THR A 237 28.07 49.96 -3.84
CA THR A 237 28.29 50.53 -5.17
C THR A 237 27.40 51.77 -5.37
N LEU A 238 28.04 52.94 -5.46
CA LEU A 238 27.38 54.21 -5.73
C LEU A 238 27.26 54.41 -7.25
N HIS A 239 26.02 54.50 -7.76
CA HIS A 239 25.75 54.55 -9.20
C HIS A 239 25.69 55.97 -9.80
N VAL A 240 25.75 57.01 -8.95
CA VAL A 240 25.61 58.43 -9.32
C VAL A 240 26.66 59.24 -8.57
N ASP A 241 27.02 60.42 -9.06
CA ASP A 241 27.94 61.32 -8.36
C ASP A 241 27.36 61.75 -7.00
N GLY A 242 28.17 61.60 -5.94
CA GLY A 242 27.69 61.71 -4.55
C GLY A 242 27.40 63.13 -4.04
N LYS A 243 27.68 64.17 -4.83
CA LYS A 243 27.53 65.58 -4.42
C LYS A 243 26.88 66.42 -5.53
N ASP A 244 26.04 67.37 -5.13
CA ASP A 244 25.44 68.37 -6.03
C ASP A 244 26.41 69.53 -6.35
N TYR A 245 25.96 70.48 -7.18
CA TYR A 245 26.73 71.67 -7.57
C TYR A 245 27.07 72.62 -6.41
N GLN A 246 26.41 72.47 -5.25
CA GLN A 246 26.69 73.21 -4.02
C GLN A 246 27.47 72.36 -2.99
N GLY A 247 27.88 71.15 -3.35
CA GLY A 247 28.62 70.22 -2.48
C GLY A 247 27.78 69.46 -1.45
N ARG A 248 26.45 69.48 -1.56
CA ARG A 248 25.50 68.77 -0.69
C ARG A 248 25.30 67.32 -1.15
N ASN A 249 24.95 66.44 -0.22
CA ASN A 249 24.65 65.03 -0.52
C ASN A 249 23.24 64.86 -1.12
N TYR A 250 22.97 63.69 -1.72
CA TYR A 250 21.67 63.35 -2.31
C TYR A 250 20.52 63.19 -1.29
N ILE A 251 20.82 63.19 0.02
CA ILE A 251 19.83 63.12 1.10
C ILE A 251 19.25 64.52 1.41
N ASN A 252 19.93 65.59 0.99
CA ASN A 252 19.46 66.94 1.25
C ASN A 252 18.15 67.23 0.47
N PRO A 253 17.09 67.75 1.11
CA PRO A 253 15.81 68.00 0.46
C PRO A 253 15.92 68.95 -0.73
N PRO A 254 15.35 68.60 -1.90
CA PRO A 254 15.33 69.48 -3.06
C PRO A 254 14.38 70.68 -2.86
N HIS A 255 14.77 71.83 -3.42
CA HIS A 255 13.99 73.07 -3.42
C HIS A 255 13.47 73.45 -4.82
N ASP A 256 13.88 72.70 -5.84
CA ASP A 256 13.53 72.86 -7.26
C ASP A 256 12.22 72.16 -7.65
N VAL A 257 11.55 71.53 -6.69
CA VAL A 257 10.23 70.91 -6.85
C VAL A 257 9.14 71.94 -6.52
N ASP A 258 8.02 71.91 -7.25
CA ASP A 258 6.88 72.82 -7.08
C ASP A 258 6.18 72.73 -5.69
N VAL A 259 6.62 71.80 -4.83
CA VAL A 259 6.07 71.54 -3.50
C VAL A 259 7.17 71.69 -2.45
N ILE A 260 6.83 72.32 -1.32
CA ILE A 260 7.77 72.51 -0.21
C ILE A 260 7.77 71.26 0.67
N LEU A 261 8.81 70.43 0.54
CA LEU A 261 8.97 69.15 1.25
C LEU A 261 9.31 69.28 2.75
N THR A 262 9.67 70.47 3.22
CA THR A 262 10.03 70.74 4.63
C THR A 262 8.85 71.14 5.50
N LYS A 263 7.63 71.15 4.96
CA LYS A 263 6.41 71.47 5.72
C LYS A 263 5.86 70.22 6.38
N ASP A 264 5.69 70.26 7.70
CA ASP A 264 5.04 69.20 8.47
C ASP A 264 3.51 69.15 8.28
N ASN A 265 2.93 70.14 7.61
CA ASN A 265 1.49 70.20 7.40
C ASN A 265 1.06 69.36 6.20
N PRO A 266 0.07 68.46 6.35
CA PRO A 266 -0.47 67.70 5.23
C PRO A 266 -1.13 68.62 4.19
N PRO A 267 -1.21 68.20 2.92
CA PRO A 267 -1.89 68.98 1.89
C PRO A 267 -3.38 69.12 2.20
N GLU A 268 -3.98 70.24 1.78
CA GLU A 268 -5.40 70.55 2.02
C GLU A 268 -6.36 69.49 1.43
N ARG A 269 -5.96 68.87 0.29
CA ARG A 269 -6.77 67.85 -0.38
C ARG A 269 -5.91 66.82 -1.12
N CYS A 270 -6.20 65.54 -0.93
CA CYS A 270 -5.56 64.43 -1.64
C CYS A 270 -6.44 63.93 -2.79
N PHE A 271 -5.81 63.53 -3.90
CA PHE A 271 -6.48 62.96 -5.08
C PHE A 271 -5.93 61.58 -5.40
N LEU A 272 -6.78 60.69 -5.91
CA LEU A 272 -6.36 59.36 -6.34
C LEU A 272 -5.56 59.45 -7.65
N PRO A 273 -4.38 58.79 -7.75
CA PRO A 273 -3.58 58.80 -8.96
C PRO A 273 -4.30 58.08 -10.10
N LYS A 274 -4.23 58.65 -11.30
CA LYS A 274 -4.89 58.11 -12.52
C LYS A 274 -3.93 57.59 -13.57
N LYS A 275 -2.62 57.84 -13.41
CA LYS A 275 -1.57 57.51 -14.38
C LYS A 275 -0.30 57.10 -13.64
N LEU A 276 0.42 56.15 -14.21
CA LEU A 276 1.78 55.80 -13.80
C LEU A 276 2.75 56.85 -14.38
N VAL A 277 3.57 57.45 -13.51
CA VAL A 277 4.54 58.49 -13.91
C VAL A 277 5.93 57.91 -14.15
N HIS A 278 6.35 56.92 -13.35
CA HIS A 278 7.70 56.36 -13.42
C HIS A 278 7.74 54.85 -13.12
N THR A 279 8.74 54.15 -13.67
CA THR A 279 9.03 52.74 -13.42
C THR A 279 10.51 52.55 -13.11
N TYR A 280 10.84 52.25 -11.85
CA TYR A 280 12.20 51.96 -11.43
C TYR A 280 12.61 50.54 -11.86
N LYS A 281 13.71 50.41 -12.62
CA LYS A 281 14.24 49.13 -13.10
C LYS A 281 15.70 49.00 -12.64
N SER A 282 15.97 48.14 -11.66
CA SER A 282 17.34 47.89 -11.18
C SER A 282 17.49 46.51 -10.52
N HIS A 283 16.53 46.09 -9.69
CA HIS A 283 16.59 44.80 -8.99
C HIS A 283 16.18 43.63 -9.91
N THR A 284 16.92 42.52 -9.83
CA THR A 284 16.58 41.26 -10.53
C THR A 284 15.53 40.43 -9.80
N LYS A 285 15.43 40.63 -8.48
CA LYS A 285 14.45 39.97 -7.59
C LYS A 285 13.33 40.96 -7.21
N ALA A 286 12.27 40.42 -6.63
CA ALA A 286 11.16 41.22 -6.10
C ALA A 286 11.64 42.18 -5.00
N VAL A 287 11.14 43.40 -5.04
CA VAL A 287 11.38 44.41 -4.00
C VAL A 287 10.61 44.00 -2.74
N THR A 288 11.30 43.94 -1.60
CA THR A 288 10.72 43.51 -0.31
C THR A 288 10.07 44.65 0.46
N SER A 289 10.71 45.83 0.47
CA SER A 289 10.23 47.04 1.15
C SER A 289 10.55 48.28 0.33
N ILE A 290 9.68 49.29 0.41
CA ILE A 290 9.89 50.64 -0.15
C ILE A 290 9.65 51.62 0.99
N GLU A 291 10.68 52.37 1.36
CA GLU A 291 10.64 53.35 2.43
C GLU A 291 10.95 54.75 1.86
N GLN A 292 10.20 55.73 2.34
CA GLN A 292 10.39 57.14 2.02
C GLN A 292 11.41 57.78 2.96
N PHE A 293 12.03 58.88 2.56
CA PHE A 293 12.94 59.59 3.44
C PHE A 293 12.17 60.20 4.62
N PRO A 294 12.74 60.17 5.83
CA PRO A 294 12.09 60.75 6.99
C PRO A 294 11.87 62.26 6.77
N LEU A 295 10.71 62.76 7.19
CA LEU A 295 10.26 64.16 7.12
C LEU A 295 9.96 64.69 5.70
N THR A 296 10.70 64.26 4.68
CA THR A 296 10.57 64.83 3.32
C THR A 296 9.80 63.97 2.33
N GLY A 297 9.47 62.73 2.71
CA GLY A 297 8.76 61.78 1.86
C GLY A 297 9.62 61.19 0.75
#